data_AF-A0ABD1Z7F2-F1
#
_entry.id   AF-A0ABD1Z7F2-F1
#
_cell.length_a   1.000
_cell.length_b   1.000
_cell.length_c   1.000
_cell.angle_alpha   90.00
_cell.angle_beta   90.00
_cell.angle_gamma   90.00
#
_symmetry.space_group_name_H-M   'P 1'
#
loop_
_entity.id
_entity.type
_entity.pdbx_description
1 polymer ?
#
loop_
_entity_poly.entity_id
_entity_poly.type
_entity_poly.pdbx_seq_one_letter_code
_entity_poly.pdbx_strand_id
1 'polypeptide(L)'
;MNPLKQVQLLLQDTNYGAPVWNDNSSLTVGPHGPALLEDYHFVEKLAQFDRERIPERVLHARGFSAKGYFETTHDISHLKTANFLRALGVQTPLIVRSTVIHERGSPETLCNPRGFAVKFYTWEGNFDMVGNNIPVVFIRDGIKFPDLIHSLKPNPKTNIQEMWRAMDLLSHIPESYHMITFLFDDWGIPYNFRHMKVSVFTLFRYELSLINEGKETYVKFH
;
A
#
# COMPACT_ATOMS: atom_id res chain seq x y z
N MET A 1 -5.68 41.97 -7.73
CA MET A 1 -7.00 41.48 -7.28
C MET A 1 -7.68 40.86 -8.49
N ASN A 2 -7.77 39.53 -8.53
CA ASN A 2 -8.37 38.80 -9.65
C ASN A 2 -9.86 38.57 -9.30
N PRO A 3 -10.82 39.04 -10.11
CA PRO A 3 -12.22 39.06 -9.72
C PRO A 3 -12.80 37.65 -9.76
N LEU A 4 -13.43 37.26 -8.65
CA LEU A 4 -14.52 36.31 -8.54
C LEU A 4 -14.44 35.11 -9.49
N LYS A 5 -13.78 34.03 -9.05
CA LYS A 5 -14.14 32.67 -9.48
C LYS A 5 -15.65 32.52 -9.20
N GLN A 6 -16.47 32.61 -10.24
CA GLN A 6 -17.83 32.09 -10.20
C GLN A 6 -17.72 30.66 -9.65
N VAL A 7 -18.29 30.44 -8.47
CA VAL A 7 -18.57 29.09 -8.02
C VAL A 7 -19.62 28.58 -8.98
N GLN A 8 -19.19 27.83 -9.99
CA GLN A 8 -20.09 27.10 -10.87
C GLN A 8 -20.87 26.17 -9.94
N LEU A 9 -22.17 26.44 -9.76
CA LEU A 9 -23.07 25.47 -9.13
C LEU A 9 -22.97 24.22 -10.01
N LEU A 10 -22.28 23.21 -9.50
CA LEU A 10 -22.18 21.92 -10.18
C LEU A 10 -23.59 21.35 -10.21
N LEU A 11 -24.23 21.41 -11.39
CA LEU A 11 -25.40 20.60 -11.66
C LEU A 11 -24.98 19.14 -11.49
N GLN A 12 -25.80 18.35 -10.82
CA GLN A 12 -25.58 16.90 -10.76
C GLN A 12 -25.94 16.34 -12.14
N ASP A 13 -25.04 15.55 -12.71
CA ASP A 13 -25.23 14.89 -13.99
C ASP A 13 -25.03 13.37 -13.83
N THR A 14 -25.65 12.58 -14.70
CA THR A 14 -25.37 11.14 -14.84
C THR A 14 -23.97 10.92 -15.44
N ASN A 15 -23.48 9.68 -15.46
CA ASN A 15 -22.19 9.37 -16.07
C ASN A 15 -22.15 9.65 -17.59
N TYR A 16 -23.31 9.73 -18.25
CA TYR A 16 -23.45 10.12 -19.66
C TYR A 16 -23.71 11.62 -19.86
N GLY A 17 -23.64 12.43 -18.80
CA GLY A 17 -23.77 13.88 -18.85
C GLY A 17 -25.20 14.38 -18.96
N ALA A 18 -26.21 13.56 -18.65
CA ALA A 18 -27.60 14.01 -18.61
C ALA A 18 -27.88 14.71 -17.26
N PRO A 19 -28.53 15.89 -17.26
CA PRO A 19 -28.79 16.62 -16.03
C PRO A 19 -29.76 15.86 -15.11
N VAL A 20 -29.42 15.81 -13.83
CA VAL A 20 -30.23 15.20 -12.77
C VAL A 20 -31.00 16.31 -12.05
N TRP A 21 -32.31 16.32 -12.24
CA TRP A 21 -33.20 17.33 -11.65
C TRP A 21 -33.71 16.96 -10.25
N ASN A 22 -33.69 15.67 -9.90
CA ASN A 22 -34.13 15.14 -8.60
C ASN A 22 -33.23 13.98 -8.18
N ASP A 23 -32.50 14.15 -7.07
CA ASP A 23 -31.66 13.11 -6.46
C ASP A 23 -32.16 12.67 -5.07
N ASN A 24 -33.35 13.14 -4.68
CA ASN A 24 -33.94 12.88 -3.37
C ASN A 24 -35.04 11.81 -3.41
N SER A 25 -35.63 11.54 -4.58
CA SER A 25 -36.74 10.60 -4.72
C SER A 25 -36.68 9.86 -6.04
N SER A 26 -36.90 8.55 -5.99
CA SER A 26 -37.06 7.70 -7.17
C SER A 26 -38.36 7.98 -7.91
N LEU A 27 -38.41 7.67 -9.19
CA LEU A 27 -39.61 7.70 -10.01
C LEU A 27 -40.52 6.49 -9.67
N THR A 28 -41.77 6.78 -9.30
CA THR A 28 -42.76 5.80 -8.84
C THR A 28 -44.12 5.95 -9.51
N VAL A 29 -44.96 4.91 -9.48
CA VAL A 29 -46.36 4.99 -9.93
C VAL A 29 -47.23 5.66 -8.84
N GLY A 30 -47.20 7.00 -8.79
CA GLY A 30 -47.86 7.79 -7.75
C GLY A 30 -47.06 7.86 -6.44
N PRO A 31 -47.45 8.70 -5.46
CA PRO A 31 -46.62 9.03 -4.29
C PRO A 31 -46.24 7.86 -3.38
N HIS A 32 -46.98 6.75 -3.44
CA HIS A 32 -46.76 5.54 -2.64
C HIS A 32 -46.71 4.25 -3.48
N GLY A 33 -46.52 4.39 -4.79
CA GLY A 33 -46.44 3.24 -5.70
C GLY A 33 -45.04 2.63 -5.79
N PRO A 34 -44.89 1.51 -6.52
CA PRO A 34 -43.60 0.89 -6.78
C PRO A 34 -42.71 1.79 -7.64
N ALA A 35 -41.39 1.61 -7.51
CA ALA A 35 -40.38 2.25 -8.36
C ALA A 35 -40.40 1.69 -9.79
N LEU A 36 -40.10 2.54 -10.76
CA LEU A 36 -40.09 2.19 -12.18
C LEU A 36 -38.66 1.90 -12.68
N LEU A 37 -38.53 0.92 -13.57
CA LEU A 37 -37.26 0.58 -14.21
C LEU A 37 -36.78 1.64 -15.21
N GLU A 38 -37.68 2.53 -15.64
CA GLU A 38 -37.34 3.67 -16.49
C GLU A 38 -36.63 4.80 -15.73
N ASP A 39 -36.53 4.71 -14.40
CA ASP A 39 -35.67 5.57 -13.58
C ASP A 39 -34.20 5.25 -13.83
N TYR A 40 -33.70 5.74 -14.97
CA TYR A 40 -32.35 5.49 -15.41
C TYR A 40 -31.30 5.98 -14.42
N HIS A 41 -31.51 7.17 -13.84
CA HIS A 41 -30.60 7.77 -12.84
C HIS A 41 -30.47 6.88 -11.60
N PHE A 42 -31.61 6.39 -11.08
CA PHE A 42 -31.62 5.45 -9.97
C PHE A 42 -30.85 4.16 -10.28
N VAL A 43 -31.11 3.56 -11.44
CA VAL A 43 -30.45 2.31 -11.87
C VAL A 43 -28.95 2.51 -12.04
N GLU A 44 -28.52 3.58 -12.71
CA GLU A 44 -27.11 3.89 -12.92
C GLU A 44 -26.38 4.11 -11.59
N LYS A 45 -26.95 4.94 -10.70
CA LYS A 45 -26.35 5.29 -9.41
C LYS A 45 -26.15 4.06 -8.54
N LEU A 46 -27.17 3.20 -8.42
CA LEU A 46 -27.06 1.97 -7.63
C LEU A 46 -26.12 0.95 -8.28
N ALA A 47 -26.14 0.81 -9.61
CA ALA A 47 -25.24 -0.10 -10.31
C ALA A 47 -23.75 0.26 -10.07
N GLN A 48 -23.43 1.55 -10.03
CA GLN A 48 -22.08 2.03 -9.70
C GLN A 48 -21.76 1.81 -8.22
N PHE A 49 -22.68 2.15 -7.32
CA PHE A 49 -22.51 1.96 -5.87
C PHE A 49 -22.21 0.49 -5.50
N ASP A 50 -22.98 -0.44 -6.06
CA ASP A 50 -22.83 -1.88 -5.81
C ASP A 50 -21.48 -2.43 -6.28
N ARG A 51 -20.73 -1.67 -7.09
CA ARG A 51 -19.43 -2.05 -7.68
C ARG A 51 -18.25 -1.22 -7.15
N GLU A 52 -18.45 -0.38 -6.14
CA GLU A 52 -17.38 0.45 -5.59
C GLU A 52 -16.22 -0.34 -4.95
N ARG A 53 -16.49 -1.56 -4.48
CA ARG A 53 -15.52 -2.36 -3.73
C ARG A 53 -14.75 -3.29 -4.66
N ILE A 54 -13.46 -3.00 -4.83
CA ILE A 54 -12.49 -3.91 -5.44
C ILE A 54 -11.86 -4.81 -4.37
N PRO A 55 -11.35 -6.00 -4.72
CA PRO A 55 -10.61 -6.84 -3.79
C PRO A 55 -9.46 -6.06 -3.14
N GLU A 56 -9.33 -6.20 -1.82
CA GLU A 56 -8.18 -5.64 -1.12
C GLU A 56 -6.90 -6.42 -1.43
N ARG A 57 -5.75 -5.87 -1.05
CA ARG A 57 -4.49 -6.60 -1.18
C ARG A 57 -4.49 -7.78 -0.22
N VAL A 58 -4.00 -8.93 -0.67
CA VAL A 58 -3.91 -10.15 0.16
C VAL A 58 -3.12 -9.93 1.46
N LEU A 59 -2.16 -9.01 1.46
CA LEU A 59 -1.41 -8.53 2.61
C LEU A 59 -1.18 -7.02 2.45
N HIS A 60 -0.88 -6.35 3.56
CA HIS A 60 -0.66 -4.91 3.56
C HIS A 60 -1.91 -4.15 3.06
N ALA A 61 -3.12 -4.61 3.43
CA ALA A 61 -4.38 -4.05 2.96
C ALA A 61 -4.65 -2.68 3.61
N ARG A 62 -4.55 -2.61 4.93
CA ARG A 62 -4.57 -1.35 5.68
C ARG A 62 -3.31 -0.53 5.40
N GLY A 63 -3.48 0.75 5.10
CA GLY A 63 -2.35 1.66 4.96
C GLY A 63 -2.71 3.08 4.57
N PHE A 64 -1.70 3.92 4.54
CA PHE A 64 -1.75 5.33 4.18
C PHE A 64 -0.76 5.63 3.06
N SER A 65 -1.03 6.66 2.26
CA SER A 65 -0.16 7.10 1.18
C SER A 65 0.08 8.61 1.20
N ALA A 66 1.30 9.01 0.86
CA ALA A 66 1.70 10.39 0.71
C ALA A 66 2.52 10.57 -0.57
N LYS A 67 2.34 11.72 -1.24
CA LYS A 67 3.16 12.13 -2.38
C LYS A 67 4.26 13.08 -1.92
N GLY A 68 5.38 13.07 -2.62
CA GLY A 68 6.51 13.95 -2.33
C GLY A 68 7.57 13.85 -3.42
N TYR A 69 8.81 14.12 -3.05
CA TYR A 69 9.97 13.96 -3.91
C TYR A 69 11.13 13.37 -3.11
N PHE A 70 12.04 12.71 -3.82
CA PHE A 70 13.35 12.32 -3.33
C PHE A 70 14.39 13.26 -3.93
N GLU A 71 15.37 13.66 -3.14
CA GLU A 71 16.48 14.50 -3.58
C GLU A 71 17.81 13.79 -3.35
N THR A 72 18.66 13.76 -4.36
CA THR A 72 20.00 13.19 -4.23
C THR A 72 20.91 14.17 -3.50
N THR A 73 21.38 13.80 -2.30
CA THR A 73 22.24 14.67 -1.48
C THR A 73 23.72 14.26 -1.47
N HIS A 74 24.03 13.06 -1.96
CA HIS A 74 25.40 12.53 -2.01
C HIS A 74 25.67 11.89 -3.37
N ASP A 75 26.87 12.09 -3.89
CA ASP A 75 27.28 11.50 -5.16
C ASP A 75 27.68 10.03 -4.98
N ILE A 76 26.93 9.15 -5.64
CA ILE A 76 27.17 7.71 -5.70
C ILE A 76 27.32 7.22 -7.14
N SER A 77 27.66 8.11 -8.08
CA SER A 77 27.88 7.80 -9.49
C SER A 77 28.87 6.66 -9.71
N HIS A 78 29.90 6.55 -8.85
CA HIS A 78 30.86 5.45 -8.87
C HIS A 78 30.23 4.05 -8.70
N LEU A 79 29.05 3.94 -8.08
CA LEU A 79 28.35 2.67 -7.88
C LEU A 79 27.32 2.38 -8.97
N LYS A 80 26.79 3.39 -9.68
CA LYS A 80 25.56 3.23 -10.45
C LYS A 80 25.37 4.17 -11.64
N THR A 81 24.61 3.70 -12.63
CA THR A 81 24.13 4.50 -13.78
C THR A 81 22.69 5.03 -13.65
N ALA A 82 21.87 4.54 -12.70
CA ALA A 82 20.45 4.91 -12.57
C ALA A 82 20.17 6.43 -12.50
N ASN A 83 19.21 6.89 -13.31
CA ASN A 83 19.00 8.31 -13.58
C ASN A 83 18.59 9.15 -12.36
N PHE A 84 17.74 8.61 -11.47
CA PHE A 84 17.22 9.36 -10.31
C PHE A 84 18.28 9.69 -9.24
N LEU A 85 19.47 9.09 -9.37
CA LEU A 85 20.63 9.27 -8.48
C LEU A 85 21.81 9.94 -9.21
N ARG A 86 21.61 10.50 -10.42
CA ARG A 86 22.69 10.90 -11.35
C ARG A 86 23.55 12.08 -10.89
N ALA A 87 23.00 12.98 -10.10
CA ALA A 87 23.70 14.17 -9.64
C ALA A 87 23.06 14.72 -8.37
N LEU A 88 23.83 15.51 -7.62
CA LEU A 88 23.36 16.24 -6.45
C LEU A 88 22.21 17.20 -6.82
N GLY A 89 21.22 17.29 -5.95
CA GLY A 89 20.04 18.15 -6.13
C GLY A 89 19.00 17.64 -7.13
N VAL A 90 19.24 16.49 -7.77
CA VAL A 90 18.23 15.87 -8.65
C VAL A 90 17.03 15.46 -7.81
N GLN A 91 15.88 16.07 -8.10
CA GLN A 91 14.60 15.76 -7.48
C GLN A 91 13.79 14.80 -8.34
N THR A 92 13.33 13.71 -7.74
CA THR A 92 12.52 12.68 -8.38
C THR A 92 11.17 12.59 -7.68
N PRO A 93 10.04 12.86 -8.37
CA PRO A 93 8.72 12.72 -7.77
C PRO A 93 8.49 11.29 -7.29
N LEU A 94 7.77 11.14 -6.18
CA LEU A 94 7.46 9.82 -5.64
C LEU A 94 6.10 9.78 -4.94
N ILE A 95 5.63 8.55 -4.73
CA ILE A 95 4.54 8.24 -3.81
C ILE A 95 4.98 7.14 -2.86
N VAL A 96 4.68 7.32 -1.57
CA VAL A 96 4.93 6.33 -0.51
C VAL A 96 3.61 5.68 -0.12
N ARG A 97 3.65 4.40 0.23
CA ARG A 97 2.56 3.69 0.90
C ARG A 97 3.09 2.93 2.12
N SER A 98 2.58 3.26 3.30
CA SER A 98 2.90 2.59 4.57
C SER A 98 1.71 1.78 5.09
N THR A 99 1.94 0.61 5.68
CA THR A 99 0.88 -0.43 5.81
C THR A 99 1.01 -1.33 7.03
N VAL A 100 -0.07 -2.08 7.32
CA VAL A 100 -0.15 -3.20 8.28
C VAL A 100 -0.64 -4.46 7.55
N ILE A 101 -0.17 -5.65 7.95
CA ILE A 101 -0.44 -6.93 7.26
C ILE A 101 -1.94 -7.27 7.17
N HIS A 102 -2.73 -6.83 8.14
CA HIS A 102 -4.16 -7.10 8.29
C HIS A 102 -5.05 -6.41 7.24
N GLU A 103 -6.32 -6.80 7.25
CA GLU A 103 -7.41 -6.30 6.39
C GLU A 103 -7.63 -4.79 6.49
N ARG A 104 -8.32 -4.21 5.50
CA ARG A 104 -8.52 -2.75 5.37
C ARG A 104 -9.08 -2.07 6.62
N GLY A 105 -9.88 -2.77 7.42
CA GLY A 105 -10.53 -2.26 8.64
C GLY A 105 -9.73 -2.44 9.94
N SER A 106 -8.55 -3.07 9.90
CA SER A 106 -7.81 -3.43 11.10
C SER A 106 -7.23 -2.24 11.87
N PRO A 107 -7.07 -2.32 13.20
CA PRO A 107 -6.33 -1.32 13.98
C PRO A 107 -4.87 -1.18 13.55
N GLU A 108 -4.37 0.05 13.47
CA GLU A 108 -2.97 0.35 13.09
C GLU A 108 -1.96 0.14 14.23
N THR A 109 -2.45 -0.13 15.44
CA THR A 109 -1.67 -0.32 16.67
C THR A 109 -1.35 -1.79 16.96
N LEU A 110 -1.74 -2.72 16.08
CA LEU A 110 -1.41 -4.14 16.24
C LEU A 110 0.10 -4.39 16.10
N CYS A 111 0.64 -5.32 16.89
CA CYS A 111 2.03 -5.77 16.78
C CYS A 111 2.27 -6.51 15.47
N ASN A 112 2.99 -5.87 14.54
CA ASN A 112 3.24 -6.38 13.18
C ASN A 112 4.42 -5.66 12.52
N PRO A 113 5.04 -6.26 11.50
CA PRO A 113 5.87 -5.50 10.57
C PRO A 113 5.03 -4.41 9.89
N ARG A 114 5.64 -3.23 9.67
CA ARG A 114 5.04 -2.15 8.87
C ARG A 114 5.66 -2.16 7.48
N GLY A 115 4.82 -2.26 6.45
CA GLY A 115 5.28 -2.12 5.08
C GLY A 115 5.58 -0.67 4.75
N PHE A 116 6.60 -0.44 3.93
CA PHE A 116 6.99 0.87 3.43
C PHE A 116 7.42 0.72 1.97
N ALA A 117 6.51 1.03 1.05
CA ALA A 117 6.75 0.97 -0.38
C ALA A 117 6.89 2.39 -0.94
N VAL A 118 7.94 2.63 -1.71
CA VAL A 118 8.20 3.89 -2.40
C VAL A 118 8.22 3.63 -3.90
N LYS A 119 7.40 4.36 -4.65
CA LYS A 119 7.43 4.38 -6.11
C LYS A 119 8.07 5.69 -6.55
N PHE A 120 9.22 5.59 -7.21
CA PHE A 120 9.92 6.71 -7.83
C PHE A 120 9.50 6.82 -9.29
N TYR A 121 9.08 8.01 -9.70
CA TYR A 121 8.75 8.33 -11.09
C TYR A 121 10.01 8.82 -11.80
N THR A 122 10.83 7.90 -12.30
CA THR A 122 12.10 8.21 -12.95
C THR A 122 11.94 8.35 -14.47
N TRP A 123 12.94 8.93 -15.13
CA TRP A 123 12.97 9.05 -16.60
C TRP A 123 13.13 7.69 -17.31
N GLU A 124 13.66 6.69 -16.62
CA GLU A 124 13.93 5.34 -17.16
C GLU A 124 12.79 4.36 -16.83
N GLY A 125 11.66 4.88 -16.33
CA GLY A 125 10.53 4.10 -15.85
C GLY A 125 10.33 4.22 -14.33
N ASN A 126 9.30 3.56 -13.83
CA ASN A 126 9.04 3.56 -12.40
C ASN A 126 10.01 2.61 -11.69
N PHE A 127 10.64 3.09 -10.63
CA PHE A 127 11.41 2.24 -9.73
C PHE A 127 10.60 2.04 -8.44
N ASP A 128 10.27 0.79 -8.13
CA ASP A 128 9.47 0.43 -6.96
C ASP A 128 10.37 -0.19 -5.88
N MET A 129 10.62 0.59 -4.83
CA MET A 129 11.35 0.16 -3.66
C MET A 129 10.38 -0.34 -2.60
N VAL A 130 10.20 -1.66 -2.51
CA VAL A 130 9.22 -2.29 -1.59
C VAL A 130 9.96 -2.87 -0.39
N GLY A 131 9.85 -2.21 0.76
CA GLY A 131 10.50 -2.62 2.01
C GLY A 131 9.55 -2.71 3.21
N ASN A 132 10.12 -2.97 4.38
CA ASN A 132 9.44 -2.91 5.69
C ASN A 132 10.22 -2.00 6.65
N ASN A 133 9.65 -1.76 7.83
CA ASN A 133 10.36 -1.10 8.91
C ASN A 133 11.47 -1.96 9.53
N ILE A 134 11.36 -3.29 9.48
CA ILE A 134 12.32 -4.24 10.03
C ILE A 134 13.25 -4.75 8.91
N PRO A 135 14.59 -4.80 9.11
CA PRO A 135 15.56 -5.11 8.05
C PRO A 135 15.68 -6.60 7.69
N VAL A 136 14.88 -7.45 8.31
CA VAL A 136 14.85 -8.91 8.11
C VAL A 136 13.40 -9.39 8.03
N VAL A 137 13.22 -10.66 7.69
CA VAL A 137 11.91 -11.31 7.59
C VAL A 137 11.97 -12.72 8.19
N PHE A 138 10.81 -13.31 8.48
CA PHE A 138 10.68 -14.59 9.19
C PHE A 138 11.26 -15.80 8.45
N ILE A 139 11.34 -15.75 7.12
CA ILE A 139 11.71 -16.89 6.27
C ILE A 139 12.83 -16.49 5.31
N ARG A 140 13.51 -17.46 4.71
CA ARG A 140 14.58 -17.22 3.72
C ARG A 140 14.25 -17.78 2.33
N ASP A 141 13.09 -18.38 2.18
CA ASP A 141 12.61 -18.98 0.93
C ASP A 141 11.16 -18.54 0.69
N GLY A 142 10.88 -18.08 -0.54
CA GLY A 142 9.56 -17.61 -0.94
C GLY A 142 8.48 -18.69 -0.92
N ILE A 143 8.84 -19.97 -1.02
CA ILE A 143 7.85 -21.06 -0.99
C ILE A 143 7.08 -21.12 0.33
N LYS A 144 7.72 -20.73 1.45
CA LYS A 144 7.10 -20.70 2.80
C LYS A 144 6.20 -19.48 3.02
N PHE A 145 6.16 -18.54 2.07
CA PHE A 145 5.47 -17.26 2.26
C PHE A 145 3.95 -17.43 2.45
N PRO A 146 3.23 -18.25 1.66
CA PRO A 146 1.80 -18.48 1.89
C PRO A 146 1.51 -19.09 3.27
N ASP A 147 2.32 -20.05 3.72
CA ASP A 147 2.16 -20.70 5.04
C ASP A 147 2.33 -19.70 6.19
N LEU A 148 3.35 -18.84 6.10
CA LEU A 148 3.58 -17.75 7.05
C LEU A 148 2.39 -16.78 7.10
N ILE A 149 1.86 -16.39 5.95
CA ILE A 149 0.74 -15.44 5.90
C ILE A 149 -0.54 -16.08 6.45
N HIS A 150 -0.80 -17.36 6.15
CA HIS A 150 -1.94 -18.08 6.71
C HIS A 150 -1.86 -18.25 8.23
N SER A 151 -0.66 -18.38 8.80
CA SER A 151 -0.47 -18.47 10.25
C SER A 151 -0.62 -17.13 10.96
N LEU A 152 -0.25 -16.03 10.30
CA LEU A 152 -0.40 -14.66 10.81
C LEU A 152 -1.82 -14.08 10.65
N LYS A 153 -2.63 -14.62 9.73
CA LYS A 153 -4.01 -14.18 9.46
C LYS A 153 -5.05 -14.88 10.35
N PRO A 154 -6.30 -14.36 10.40
CA PRO A 154 -7.39 -15.00 11.14
C PRO A 154 -7.57 -16.49 10.81
N ASN A 155 -7.95 -17.26 11.83
CA ASN A 155 -8.22 -18.68 11.70
C ASN A 155 -9.43 -18.90 10.77
N PRO A 156 -9.34 -19.83 9.80
CA PRO A 156 -10.42 -20.04 8.82
C PRO A 156 -11.74 -20.53 9.44
N LYS A 157 -11.73 -21.06 10.67
CA LYS A 157 -12.93 -21.50 11.39
C LYS A 157 -13.55 -20.40 12.24
N THR A 158 -12.72 -19.63 12.97
CA THR A 158 -13.20 -18.65 13.95
C THR A 158 -13.20 -17.22 13.41
N ASN A 159 -12.50 -16.97 12.31
CA ASN A 159 -12.18 -15.65 11.76
C ASN A 159 -11.54 -14.71 12.79
N ILE A 160 -10.81 -15.27 13.76
CA ILE A 160 -10.09 -14.53 14.80
C ILE A 160 -8.59 -14.78 14.63
N GLN A 161 -7.78 -13.74 14.80
CA GLN A 161 -6.33 -13.88 14.80
C GLN A 161 -5.88 -14.56 16.10
N GLU A 162 -5.05 -15.59 15.96
CA GLU A 162 -4.60 -16.43 17.07
C GLU A 162 -3.07 -16.56 17.00
N MET A 163 -2.35 -15.92 17.94
CA MET A 163 -0.88 -15.88 17.92
C MET A 163 -0.24 -17.27 18.04
N TRP A 164 -0.90 -18.23 18.70
CA TRP A 164 -0.38 -19.59 18.82
C TRP A 164 -0.20 -20.28 17.46
N ARG A 165 -1.02 -19.96 16.45
CA ARG A 165 -0.87 -20.52 15.08
C ARG A 165 0.41 -20.04 14.40
N ALA A 166 0.72 -18.75 14.58
CA ALA A 166 1.98 -18.20 14.11
C ALA A 166 3.16 -18.80 14.87
N MET A 167 3.09 -18.88 16.20
CA MET A 167 4.16 -19.44 17.02
C MET A 167 4.40 -20.93 16.78
N ASP A 168 3.36 -21.72 16.53
CA ASP A 168 3.43 -23.13 16.16
C ASP A 168 4.29 -23.31 14.90
N LEU A 169 3.92 -22.63 13.81
CA LEU A 169 4.71 -22.64 12.58
C LEU A 169 6.15 -22.15 12.81
N LEU A 170 6.31 -21.01 13.49
CA LEU A 170 7.61 -20.37 13.68
C LEU A 170 8.55 -21.17 14.60
N SER A 171 8.02 -22.00 15.50
CA SER A 171 8.80 -22.91 16.35
C SER A 171 9.56 -23.97 15.53
N HIS A 172 9.08 -24.28 14.32
CA HIS A 172 9.72 -25.19 13.37
C HIS A 172 10.61 -24.47 12.35
N ILE A 173 10.72 -23.14 12.43
CA ILE A 173 11.44 -22.27 11.49
C ILE A 173 12.49 -21.48 12.29
N PRO A 174 13.64 -22.09 12.67
CA PRO A 174 14.64 -21.41 13.50
C PRO A 174 15.26 -20.18 12.80
N GLU A 175 15.22 -20.10 11.47
CA GLU A 175 15.65 -18.90 10.74
C GLU A 175 14.81 -17.65 11.05
N SER A 176 13.61 -17.83 11.63
CA SER A 176 12.69 -16.75 11.99
C SER A 176 13.07 -16.01 13.27
N TYR A 177 13.92 -16.59 14.11
CA TYR A 177 14.18 -16.06 15.46
C TYR A 177 14.70 -14.63 15.46
N HIS A 178 15.52 -14.26 14.47
CA HIS A 178 16.01 -12.89 14.33
C HIS A 178 14.86 -11.89 14.09
N MET A 179 13.88 -12.27 13.26
CA MET A 179 12.70 -11.45 13.01
C MET A 179 11.77 -11.40 14.22
N ILE A 180 11.60 -12.52 14.93
CA ILE A 180 10.79 -12.59 16.15
C ILE A 180 11.34 -11.65 17.22
N THR A 181 12.66 -11.59 17.39
CA THR A 181 13.29 -10.63 18.32
C THR A 181 12.92 -9.19 17.99
N PHE A 182 12.95 -8.77 16.73
CA PHE A 182 12.48 -7.43 16.34
C PHE A 182 10.98 -7.24 16.54
N LEU A 183 10.17 -8.24 16.17
CA LEU A 183 8.72 -8.13 16.23
C LEU A 183 8.22 -7.90 17.66
N PHE A 184 8.80 -8.59 18.64
CA PHE A 184 8.41 -8.46 20.05
C PHE A 184 9.22 -7.42 20.83
N ASP A 185 10.08 -6.67 20.14
CA ASP A 185 10.69 -5.45 20.64
C ASP A 185 9.82 -4.22 20.25
N ASP A 186 10.24 -3.02 20.64
CA ASP A 186 9.55 -1.76 20.32
C ASP A 186 9.38 -1.51 18.80
N TRP A 187 10.07 -2.27 17.95
CA TRP A 187 9.93 -2.22 16.49
C TRP A 187 8.60 -2.81 15.98
N GLY A 188 7.95 -3.68 16.75
CA GLY A 188 6.67 -4.31 16.36
C GLY A 188 5.46 -3.38 16.40
N ILE A 189 5.53 -2.30 17.19
CA ILE A 189 4.49 -1.28 17.29
C ILE A 189 5.13 0.11 17.26
N PRO A 190 5.51 0.62 16.07
CA PRO A 190 6.02 1.97 15.96
C PRO A 190 4.98 3.01 16.39
N TYR A 191 5.43 4.13 16.98
CA TYR A 191 4.54 5.20 17.45
C TYR A 191 3.63 5.77 16.34
N ASN A 192 4.19 5.97 15.14
CA ASN A 192 3.45 6.24 13.91
C ASN A 192 4.38 6.05 12.69
N PHE A 193 3.85 6.15 11.47
CA PHE A 193 4.62 5.94 10.23
C PHE A 193 5.79 6.92 10.02
N ARG A 194 5.82 8.07 10.71
CA ARG A 194 6.95 9.02 10.64
C ARG A 194 8.09 8.66 11.60
N HIS A 195 7.82 7.84 12.61
CA HIS A 195 8.76 7.45 13.67
C HIS A 195 9.10 5.96 13.55
N MET A 196 9.43 5.53 12.34
CA MET A 196 9.93 4.19 12.09
C MET A 196 11.08 4.28 11.10
N LYS A 197 12.06 3.39 11.26
CA LYS A 197 13.08 3.18 10.24
C LYS A 197 12.46 2.42 9.07
N VAL A 198 13.15 2.43 7.94
CA VAL A 198 12.79 1.65 6.76
C VAL A 198 14.02 0.88 6.35
N SER A 199 13.82 -0.33 5.87
CA SER A 199 14.86 -1.10 5.22
C SER A 199 14.20 -1.90 4.12
N VAL A 200 14.85 -1.93 2.97
CA VAL A 200 14.51 -2.92 1.95
C VAL A 200 15.16 -4.22 2.36
N PHE A 201 14.35 -5.24 2.52
CA PHE A 201 14.81 -6.61 2.69
C PHE A 201 14.32 -7.40 1.48
N THR A 202 15.13 -8.32 1.01
CA THR A 202 14.79 -9.23 -0.07
C THR A 202 14.98 -10.65 0.44
N LEU A 203 14.02 -11.54 0.15
CA LEU A 203 14.14 -12.97 0.45
C LEU A 203 15.28 -13.59 -0.36
N PHE A 204 15.46 -13.12 -1.59
CA PHE A 204 16.61 -13.42 -2.43
C PHE A 204 17.78 -12.53 -2.02
N ARG A 205 18.88 -13.17 -1.63
CA ARG A 205 20.06 -12.55 -1.02
C ARG A 205 20.78 -11.50 -1.92
N TYR A 206 20.29 -11.20 -3.14
CA TYR A 206 21.12 -10.60 -4.20
C TYR A 206 20.43 -9.69 -5.25
N GLU A 207 19.21 -9.18 -5.07
CA GLU A 207 18.51 -8.51 -6.21
C GLU A 207 18.59 -6.98 -6.29
N LEU A 208 19.24 -6.31 -5.34
CA LEU A 208 19.57 -4.89 -5.50
C LEU A 208 21.07 -4.77 -5.68
N SER A 209 21.48 -4.89 -6.93
CA SER A 209 22.81 -4.52 -7.37
C SER A 209 22.75 -3.20 -8.12
N LEU A 210 23.81 -2.43 -7.94
CA LEU A 210 24.08 -1.26 -8.74
C LEU A 210 25.18 -1.62 -9.73
N ILE A 211 24.95 -1.26 -10.99
CA ILE A 211 25.89 -1.51 -12.08
C ILE A 211 26.47 -0.19 -12.52
N ASN A 212 27.80 -0.14 -12.61
CA ASN A 212 28.52 0.94 -13.24
C ASN A 212 29.62 0.37 -14.15
N GLU A 213 29.65 0.78 -15.41
CA GLU A 213 30.63 0.31 -16.41
C GLU A 213 30.80 -1.23 -16.44
N GLY A 214 29.71 -1.97 -16.25
CA GLY A 214 29.71 -3.44 -16.22
C GLY A 214 30.19 -4.06 -14.90
N LYS A 215 30.60 -3.26 -13.91
CA LYS A 215 30.89 -3.72 -12.55
C LYS A 215 29.62 -3.71 -11.70
N GLU A 216 29.28 -4.87 -11.17
CA GLU A 216 28.13 -5.07 -10.28
C GLU A 216 28.55 -4.93 -8.81
N THR A 217 27.79 -4.15 -8.04
CA THR A 217 27.98 -3.99 -6.58
C THR A 217 26.66 -4.22 -5.85
N TYR A 218 26.64 -5.17 -4.91
CA TYR A 218 25.47 -5.41 -4.07
C TYR A 218 25.27 -4.30 -3.05
N VAL A 219 24.03 -3.85 -2.89
CA VAL A 219 23.66 -2.77 -1.96
C VAL A 219 22.46 -3.16 -1.08
N LYS A 220 22.30 -2.43 0.02
CA LYS A 220 21.09 -2.42 0.84
C LYS A 220 20.59 -0.98 1.00
N PHE A 221 19.28 -0.81 0.93
CA PHE A 221 18.62 0.48 1.13
C PHE A 221 18.13 0.59 2.58
N HIS A 222 18.45 1.72 3.20
CA HIS A 222 18.15 2.10 4.57
C HIS A 222 17.49 3.47 4.59
#